data_AF-A0A935QZG1-F1
#
_entry.id   AF-A0A935QZG1-F1
#
_cell.length_a   1.000
_cell.length_b   1.000
_cell.length_c   1.000
_cell.angle_alpha   90.00
_cell.angle_beta   90.00
_cell.angle_gamma   90.00
#
_symmetry.space_group_name_H-M   'P 1'
#
loop_
_entity.id
_entity.type
_entity.pdbx_description
1 polymer ?
#
loop_
_entity_poly.entity_id
_entity_poly.type
_entity_poly.pdbx_seq_one_letter_code
_entity_poly.pdbx_strand_id
1 'polypeptide(L)'
;MLTYDQADGDVGNKHWLVYNGGASGFSAAAAEWSLPTITGDFTGGAAFYSTGVSTTRTVGSKSLYYYATTFDLTGDGLSDLVLTYDQADGDVGNKHWLVYEGDATGFSAAATEWSLPTISGDFTGGAAFYATGVSTTRTVGSKSLYYYATTFDLTGDGGNDLVLTYDQADGDIGNKHWLVYKGLCE
;
A
#
# COMPACT_ATOMS: atom_id res chain seq x y z
N MET A 1 14.92 2.95 8.30
CA MET A 1 14.61 1.52 8.56
C MET A 1 15.46 0.64 7.66
N LEU A 2 15.78 -0.57 8.10
CA LEU A 2 16.29 -1.67 7.29
C LEU A 2 15.17 -2.71 7.17
N THR A 3 14.71 -2.94 5.93
CA THR A 3 13.54 -3.77 5.65
C THR A 3 13.89 -5.20 5.26
N TYR A 4 15.16 -5.47 4.97
CA TYR A 4 15.65 -6.79 4.58
C TYR A 4 17.14 -6.94 4.86
N ASP A 5 17.53 -8.08 5.41
CA ASP A 5 18.92 -8.50 5.50
C ASP A 5 19.01 -9.97 5.08
N GLN A 6 19.85 -10.27 4.08
CA GLN A 6 20.02 -11.66 3.63
C GLN A 6 20.79 -12.51 4.65
N ALA A 7 21.61 -11.89 5.51
CA ALA A 7 22.35 -12.59 6.55
C ALA A 7 21.48 -12.90 7.78
N ASP A 8 20.48 -12.06 8.05
CA ASP A 8 19.51 -12.23 9.11
C ASP A 8 18.11 -12.48 8.52
N GLY A 9 17.76 -13.77 8.38
CA GLY A 9 16.50 -14.20 7.78
C GLY A 9 15.25 -13.74 8.54
N ASP A 10 15.37 -13.19 9.74
CA ASP A 10 14.24 -12.61 10.47
C ASP A 10 13.92 -11.18 10.00
N VAL A 11 14.90 -10.42 9.50
CA VAL A 11 14.70 -9.06 8.98
C VAL A 11 13.98 -9.09 7.63
N GLY A 12 12.76 -8.55 7.61
CA GLY A 12 11.84 -8.57 6.46
C GLY A 12 10.81 -9.70 6.50
N ASN A 13 11.00 -10.70 7.39
CA ASN A 13 10.06 -11.80 7.61
C ASN A 13 9.28 -11.67 8.91
N LYS A 14 9.99 -11.41 10.03
CA LYS A 14 9.39 -11.31 11.37
C LYS A 14 9.42 -9.89 11.90
N HIS A 15 10.45 -9.13 11.55
CA HIS A 15 10.57 -7.74 11.98
C HIS A 15 11.35 -6.90 10.98
N TRP A 16 11.27 -5.58 11.12
CA TRP A 16 12.21 -4.62 10.54
C TRP A 16 13.08 -4.02 11.63
N LEU A 17 14.23 -3.49 11.24
CA LEU A 17 15.08 -2.68 12.12
C LEU A 17 14.83 -1.19 11.87
N VAL A 18 14.26 -0.50 12.84
CA VAL A 18 13.92 0.91 12.76
C VAL A 18 14.92 1.74 13.57
N TYR A 19 15.67 2.58 12.85
CA TYR A 19 16.55 3.58 13.43
C TYR A 19 15.76 4.88 13.56
N ASN A 20 15.34 5.20 14.78
CA ASN A 20 14.45 6.32 15.04
C ASN A 20 15.12 7.64 14.66
N GLY A 21 14.38 8.49 13.93
CA GLY A 21 14.82 9.84 13.61
C GLY A 21 14.69 10.77 14.82
N GLY A 22 15.58 11.75 14.90
CA GLY A 22 15.54 12.85 15.85
C GLY A 22 16.17 14.12 15.27
N ALA A 23 16.24 15.18 16.07
CA ALA A 23 16.69 16.50 15.62
C ALA A 23 18.12 16.52 15.02
N SER A 24 18.95 15.53 15.35
CA SER A 24 20.34 15.42 14.92
C SER A 24 20.63 14.18 14.06
N GLY A 25 19.60 13.51 13.53
CA GLY A 25 19.75 12.31 12.68
C GLY A 25 19.11 11.06 13.28
N PHE A 26 19.61 9.89 12.89
CA PHE A 26 19.07 8.60 13.30
C PHE A 26 19.73 8.05 14.58
N SER A 27 18.99 7.26 15.37
CA SER A 27 19.52 6.53 16.52
C SER A 27 20.60 5.53 16.08
N ALA A 28 21.60 5.29 16.94
CA ALA A 28 22.64 4.28 16.68
C ALA A 28 22.14 2.85 16.90
N ALA A 29 21.21 2.66 17.84
CA ALA A 29 20.54 1.38 18.06
C ALA A 29 19.23 1.35 17.26
N ALA A 30 18.93 0.20 16.65
CA ALA A 30 17.65 -0.05 16.03
C ALA A 30 16.65 -0.55 17.09
N ALA A 31 15.38 -0.15 16.93
CA ALA A 31 14.25 -0.86 17.51
C ALA A 31 13.80 -1.96 16.54
N GLU A 32 13.39 -3.11 17.06
CA GLU A 32 12.74 -4.15 16.25
C GLU A 32 11.26 -3.81 16.12
N TRP A 33 10.78 -3.75 14.88
CA TRP A 33 9.38 -3.53 14.55
C TRP A 33 8.77 -4.81 14.02
N SER A 34 7.85 -5.39 14.79
CA SER A 34 7.19 -6.65 14.42
C SER A 34 6.43 -6.53 13.09
N LEU A 35 6.49 -7.57 12.26
CA LEU A 35 5.77 -7.67 10.99
C LEU A 35 4.62 -8.67 11.09
N PRO A 36 3.53 -8.48 10.33
CA PRO A 36 2.50 -9.49 10.18
C PRO A 36 3.06 -10.71 9.43
N THR A 37 2.50 -11.88 9.72
CA THR A 37 2.88 -13.10 9.02
C THR A 37 2.07 -13.26 7.74
N ILE A 38 2.72 -13.09 6.58
CA ILE A 38 2.15 -13.45 5.28
C ILE A 38 2.81 -14.73 4.80
N THR A 39 1.99 -15.73 4.46
CA THR A 39 2.49 -17.02 3.99
C THR A 39 2.79 -16.98 2.49
N GLY A 40 3.87 -17.63 2.04
CA GLY A 40 4.17 -17.76 0.61
C GLY A 40 5.67 -17.78 0.32
N ASP A 41 6.00 -18.19 -0.90
CA ASP A 41 7.39 -18.24 -1.35
C ASP A 41 7.74 -16.95 -2.07
N PHE A 42 8.28 -15.98 -1.34
CA PHE A 42 8.59 -14.65 -1.87
C PHE A 42 9.92 -14.63 -2.63
N THR A 43 9.92 -13.99 -3.80
CA THR A 43 11.18 -13.64 -4.48
C THR A 43 11.94 -12.66 -3.59
N GLY A 44 13.19 -12.94 -3.26
CA GLY A 44 13.93 -12.18 -2.25
C GLY A 44 13.76 -12.73 -0.82
N GLY A 45 12.96 -13.78 -0.61
CA GLY A 45 12.93 -14.54 0.64
C GLY A 45 12.17 -13.90 1.81
N ALA A 46 11.48 -12.78 1.58
CA ALA A 46 10.71 -12.07 2.60
C ALA A 46 9.46 -11.39 2.03
N ALA A 47 8.37 -11.37 2.80
CA ALA A 47 7.08 -10.77 2.42
C ALA A 47 7.09 -9.23 2.44
N PHE A 48 8.03 -8.62 3.16
CA PHE A 48 8.10 -7.17 3.29
C PHE A 48 9.53 -6.68 3.15
N TYR A 49 10.28 -7.24 2.19
CA TYR A 49 11.68 -6.84 1.99
C TYR A 49 11.82 -5.39 1.47
N SER A 50 10.76 -4.83 0.90
CA SER A 50 10.69 -3.47 0.35
C SER A 50 9.28 -2.90 0.52
N THR A 51 9.19 -1.58 0.66
CA THR A 51 7.93 -0.82 0.60
C THR A 51 7.86 0.03 -0.66
N GLY A 52 6.65 0.34 -1.11
CA GLY A 52 6.43 1.25 -2.24
C GLY A 52 6.80 0.66 -3.61
N VAL A 53 7.02 -0.64 -3.70
CA VAL A 53 7.31 -1.36 -4.95
C VAL A 53 6.57 -2.68 -5.01
N SER A 54 6.36 -3.18 -6.23
CA SER A 54 5.77 -4.51 -6.43
C SER A 54 6.77 -5.59 -6.05
N THR A 55 6.29 -6.62 -5.36
CA THR A 55 7.05 -7.82 -5.03
C THR A 55 6.38 -9.06 -5.63
N THR A 56 7.16 -10.09 -5.90
CA THR A 56 6.67 -11.36 -6.47
C THR A 56 6.56 -12.44 -5.40
N ARG A 57 5.37 -13.04 -5.29
CA ARG A 57 5.06 -14.21 -4.46
C ARG A 57 4.79 -15.41 -5.36
N THR A 58 5.47 -16.52 -5.11
CA THR A 58 5.21 -17.79 -5.80
C THR A 58 4.11 -18.54 -5.06
N VAL A 59 3.07 -18.92 -5.78
CA VAL A 59 1.94 -19.72 -5.26
C VAL A 59 1.73 -20.90 -6.21
N GLY A 60 2.14 -22.09 -5.77
CA GLY A 60 2.22 -23.26 -6.65
C GLY A 60 3.24 -23.04 -7.77
N SER A 61 2.81 -23.12 -9.03
CA SER A 61 3.64 -22.87 -10.21
C SER A 61 3.53 -21.44 -10.77
N LYS A 62 2.77 -20.56 -10.11
CA LYS A 62 2.53 -19.18 -10.57
C LYS A 62 3.40 -18.20 -9.79
N SER A 63 3.98 -17.25 -10.50
CA SER A 63 4.55 -16.02 -9.92
C SER A 63 3.48 -14.93 -9.96
N LEU A 64 3.08 -14.46 -8.78
CA LEU A 64 2.00 -13.49 -8.57
C LEU A 64 2.60 -12.21 -7.98
N TYR A 65 2.03 -11.06 -8.33
CA TYR A 65 2.47 -9.78 -7.81
C TYR A 65 1.64 -9.36 -6.60
N TYR A 66 2.29 -8.73 -5.62
CA TYR A 66 1.62 -8.01 -4.55
C TYR A 66 2.36 -6.70 -4.28
N TYR A 67 1.70 -5.72 -3.70
CA TYR A 67 2.25 -4.39 -3.44
C TYR A 67 1.89 -3.97 -2.02
N ALA A 68 2.91 -3.60 -1.25
CA ALA A 68 2.76 -3.06 0.09
C ALA A 68 3.52 -1.74 0.21
N THR A 69 2.99 -0.83 1.01
CA THR A 69 3.62 0.46 1.32
C THR A 69 3.38 0.82 2.78
N THR A 70 4.05 1.85 3.26
CA THR A 70 3.87 2.35 4.61
C THR A 70 3.57 3.83 4.61
N PHE A 71 2.48 4.20 5.26
CA PHE A 71 2.08 5.58 5.52
C PHE A 71 1.04 5.57 6.65
N ASP A 72 0.92 6.68 7.35
CA ASP A 72 -0.12 6.87 8.37
C ASP A 72 -1.47 6.96 7.68
N LEU A 73 -2.20 5.86 7.61
CA LEU A 73 -3.47 5.73 6.92
C LEU A 73 -4.62 5.98 7.89
N THR A 74 -4.51 5.50 9.14
CA THR A 74 -5.50 5.66 10.21
C THR A 74 -5.62 7.08 10.76
N GLY A 75 -4.60 7.92 10.58
CA GLY A 75 -4.58 9.31 11.03
C GLY A 75 -4.14 9.48 12.50
N ASP A 76 -3.54 8.46 13.09
CA ASP A 76 -3.12 8.46 14.50
C ASP A 76 -1.70 9.04 14.71
N GLY A 77 -1.01 9.39 13.62
CA GLY A 77 0.35 9.91 13.62
C GLY A 77 1.43 8.82 13.54
N LEU A 78 1.07 7.54 13.44
CA LEU A 78 1.96 6.40 13.32
C LEU A 78 1.87 5.81 11.91
N SER A 79 2.96 5.23 11.41
CA SER A 79 2.93 4.62 10.08
C SER A 79 2.26 3.26 10.12
N ASP A 80 1.28 3.04 9.26
CA ASP A 80 0.68 1.73 9.03
C ASP A 80 1.41 0.97 7.92
N LEU A 81 1.28 -0.35 7.91
CA LEU A 81 1.67 -1.19 6.78
C LEU A 81 0.42 -1.54 5.98
N VAL A 82 0.38 -1.10 4.73
CA VAL A 82 -0.80 -1.19 3.89
C VAL A 82 -0.50 -2.09 2.68
N LEU A 83 -1.19 -3.22 2.60
CA LEU A 83 -1.20 -4.05 1.40
C LEU A 83 -2.26 -3.52 0.45
N THR A 84 -1.81 -2.86 -0.61
CA THR A 84 -2.69 -2.21 -1.58
C THR A 84 -3.05 -3.09 -2.76
N TYR A 85 -2.35 -4.22 -2.92
CA TYR A 85 -2.63 -5.19 -3.99
C TYR A 85 -2.09 -6.58 -3.65
N ASP A 86 -2.87 -7.63 -3.94
CA ASP A 86 -2.41 -9.02 -3.97
C ASP A 86 -3.06 -9.74 -5.16
N GLN A 87 -2.29 -10.16 -6.15
CA GLN A 87 -2.84 -10.88 -7.30
C GLN A 87 -3.37 -12.28 -6.94
N ALA A 88 -2.96 -12.85 -5.80
CA ALA A 88 -3.57 -14.08 -5.28
C ALA A 88 -4.96 -13.85 -4.70
N ASP A 89 -5.27 -12.61 -4.29
CA ASP A 89 -6.54 -12.18 -3.74
C ASP A 89 -7.09 -10.98 -4.53
N GLY A 90 -7.93 -11.26 -5.53
CA GLY A 90 -8.46 -10.24 -6.44
C GLY A 90 -9.31 -9.16 -5.79
N ASP A 91 -9.67 -9.29 -4.51
CA ASP A 91 -10.39 -8.26 -3.77
C ASP A 91 -9.44 -7.16 -3.24
N VAL A 92 -8.17 -7.47 -2.95
CA VAL A 92 -7.19 -6.51 -2.47
C VAL A 92 -6.78 -5.55 -3.60
N GLY A 93 -7.02 -4.25 -3.38
CA GLY A 93 -6.83 -3.17 -4.36
C GLY A 93 -8.06 -2.86 -5.22
N ASN A 94 -9.06 -3.73 -5.20
CA ASN A 94 -10.34 -3.55 -5.92
C ASN A 94 -11.50 -3.21 -4.98
N LYS A 95 -11.64 -3.96 -3.89
CA LYS A 95 -12.72 -3.79 -2.91
C LYS A 95 -12.23 -3.25 -1.59
N HIS A 96 -11.02 -3.62 -1.17
CA HIS A 96 -10.42 -3.11 0.05
C HIS A 96 -8.90 -3.09 -0.06
N TRP A 97 -8.26 -2.38 0.86
CA TRP A 97 -6.86 -2.63 1.25
C TRP A 97 -6.83 -3.42 2.56
N LEU A 98 -5.73 -4.13 2.80
CA LEU A 98 -5.46 -4.73 4.11
C LEU A 98 -4.51 -3.81 4.87
N VAL A 99 -4.96 -3.31 6.02
CA VAL A 99 -4.23 -2.35 6.85
C VAL A 99 -3.76 -3.05 8.12
N TYR A 100 -2.46 -3.14 8.29
CA TYR A 100 -1.82 -3.57 9.51
C TYR A 100 -1.40 -2.33 10.28
N GLU A 101 -2.21 -1.96 11.26
CA GLU A 101 -2.05 -0.73 12.05
C GLU A 101 -0.69 -0.69 12.73
N GLY A 102 -0.03 0.46 12.66
CA GLY A 102 1.26 0.69 13.28
C GLY A 102 1.15 1.03 14.77
N ASP A 103 2.12 0.58 15.55
CA ASP A 103 2.35 1.05 16.91
C ASP A 103 3.83 1.39 17.15
N ALA A 104 4.19 1.70 18.40
CA ALA A 104 5.58 2.05 18.75
C ALA A 104 6.61 0.92 18.52
N THR A 105 6.14 -0.31 18.29
CA THR A 105 6.90 -1.57 18.28
C THR A 105 6.66 -2.44 17.05
N GLY A 106 5.90 -1.98 16.06
CA GLY A 106 5.68 -2.69 14.81
C GLY A 106 4.28 -2.51 14.26
N PHE A 107 3.80 -3.53 13.54
CA PHE A 107 2.47 -3.55 12.96
C PHE A 107 1.62 -4.66 13.58
N SER A 108 0.31 -4.48 13.56
CA SER A 108 -0.65 -5.48 14.02
C SER A 108 -0.48 -6.82 13.28
N ALA A 109 -0.74 -7.94 13.96
CA ALA A 109 -0.64 -9.27 13.36
C ALA A 109 -1.79 -9.58 12.38
N ALA A 110 -2.94 -8.93 12.58
CA ALA A 110 -4.14 -9.10 11.76
C ALA A 110 -4.49 -7.79 11.08
N ALA A 111 -4.82 -7.85 9.79
CA ALA A 111 -5.25 -6.69 9.05
C ALA A 111 -6.71 -6.34 9.32
N THR A 112 -7.00 -5.04 9.31
CA THR A 112 -8.34 -4.51 9.11
C THR A 112 -8.57 -4.29 7.61
N GLU A 113 -9.74 -4.69 7.10
CA GLU A 113 -10.13 -4.41 5.72
C GLU A 113 -10.62 -2.96 5.59
N TRP A 114 -9.91 -2.16 4.80
CA TRP A 114 -10.30 -0.79 4.49
C TRP A 114 -10.99 -0.72 3.13
N SER A 115 -12.29 -0.46 3.15
CA SER A 115 -13.12 -0.46 1.94
C SER A 115 -12.68 0.59 0.93
N LEU A 116 -12.61 0.20 -0.33
CA LEU A 116 -12.30 1.07 -1.46
C LEU A 116 -13.57 1.46 -2.22
N PRO A 117 -13.60 2.65 -2.83
CA PRO A 117 -14.66 3.03 -3.72
C PRO A 117 -14.65 2.16 -4.98
N THR A 118 -15.83 1.86 -5.50
CA THR A 118 -15.94 1.10 -6.74
C THR A 118 -15.69 1.99 -7.95
N ILE A 119 -14.62 1.71 -8.70
CA ILE A 119 -14.36 2.28 -10.01
C ILE A 119 -14.49 1.16 -11.06
N SER A 120 -15.33 1.38 -12.07
CA SER A 120 -15.50 0.40 -13.15
C SER A 120 -14.34 0.42 -14.14
N GLY A 121 -14.06 -0.69 -14.82
CA GLY A 121 -13.11 -0.76 -15.93
C GLY A 121 -11.97 -1.74 -15.69
N ASP A 122 -11.24 -2.04 -16.75
CA ASP A 122 -10.15 -3.01 -16.72
C ASP A 122 -8.81 -2.31 -16.52
N PHE A 123 -8.25 -2.41 -15.32
CA PHE A 123 -7.01 -1.72 -14.97
C PHE A 123 -5.78 -2.57 -15.30
N THR A 124 -4.76 -1.92 -15.85
CA THR A 124 -3.43 -2.52 -15.98
C THR A 124 -2.88 -2.76 -14.58
N GLY A 125 -2.41 -3.98 -14.34
CA GLY A 125 -2.05 -4.43 -12.99
C GLY A 125 -3.21 -5.02 -12.20
N GLY A 126 -4.43 -5.09 -12.74
CA GLY A 126 -5.54 -5.88 -12.19
C GLY A 126 -6.42 -5.17 -11.15
N ALA A 127 -6.08 -3.95 -10.72
CA ALA A 127 -6.87 -3.20 -9.76
C ALA A 127 -6.77 -1.68 -9.92
N ALA A 128 -7.85 -0.97 -9.56
CA ALA A 128 -7.94 0.50 -9.68
C ALA A 128 -6.99 1.24 -8.73
N PHE A 129 -6.71 0.66 -7.56
CA PHE A 129 -5.93 1.27 -6.48
C PHE A 129 -4.78 0.37 -6.03
N TYR A 130 -4.08 -0.25 -6.98
CA TYR A 130 -2.99 -1.18 -6.66
C TYR A 130 -1.76 -0.49 -6.04
N ALA A 131 -1.57 0.80 -6.32
CA ALA A 131 -0.52 1.65 -5.77
C ALA A 131 -0.99 3.11 -5.74
N THR A 132 -0.53 3.88 -4.74
CA THR A 132 -0.88 5.29 -4.56
C THR A 132 0.19 6.20 -5.15
N GLY A 133 -0.21 7.37 -5.66
CA GLY A 133 0.72 8.40 -6.15
C GLY A 133 1.44 8.04 -7.46
N VAL A 134 0.98 6.99 -8.16
CA VAL A 134 1.53 6.55 -9.44
C VAL A 134 0.48 6.57 -10.54
N SER A 135 0.94 6.73 -11.79
CA SER A 135 0.08 6.52 -12.96
C SER A 135 -0.25 5.04 -13.10
N THR A 136 -1.50 4.73 -13.39
CA THR A 136 -1.90 3.47 -14.03
C THR A 136 -2.64 3.74 -15.34
N THR A 137 -3.00 2.68 -16.04
CA THR A 137 -3.84 2.74 -17.22
C THR A 137 -5.13 1.95 -17.02
N ARG A 138 -6.26 2.58 -17.36
CA ARG A 138 -7.60 2.00 -17.40
C ARG A 138 -7.96 1.71 -18.85
N THR A 139 -8.40 0.50 -19.13
CA THR A 139 -8.84 0.10 -20.46
C THR A 139 -10.33 0.35 -20.59
N VAL A 140 -10.71 1.12 -21.62
CA VAL A 140 -12.11 1.43 -21.95
C VAL A 140 -12.33 1.18 -23.43
N GLY A 141 -13.07 0.11 -23.75
CA GLY A 141 -13.17 -0.40 -25.12
C GLY A 141 -11.79 -0.85 -25.62
N SER A 142 -11.31 -0.27 -26.71
CA SER A 142 -9.98 -0.57 -27.30
C SER A 142 -8.87 0.41 -26.89
N LYS A 143 -9.15 1.35 -25.98
CA LYS A 143 -8.20 2.39 -25.57
C LYS A 143 -7.63 2.08 -24.17
N SER A 144 -6.33 2.26 -24.02
CA SER A 144 -5.66 2.35 -22.70
C SER A 144 -5.51 3.83 -22.35
N LEU A 145 -6.14 4.24 -21.26
CA LEU A 145 -6.30 5.63 -20.85
C LEU A 145 -5.63 5.85 -19.50
N TYR A 146 -4.97 6.98 -19.32
CA TYR A 146 -4.26 7.27 -18.07
C TYR A 146 -5.20 7.54 -16.90
N TYR A 147 -4.82 7.07 -15.72
CA TYR A 147 -5.54 7.20 -14.46
C TYR A 147 -4.55 7.46 -13.32
N TYR A 148 -4.87 8.38 -12.40
CA TYR A 148 -4.02 8.72 -11.26
C TYR A 148 -4.85 8.92 -9.98
N ALA A 149 -4.55 8.12 -8.97
CA ALA A 149 -5.10 8.27 -7.62
C ALA A 149 -3.97 8.40 -6.59
N THR A 150 -4.25 9.10 -5.50
CA THR A 150 -3.32 9.31 -4.40
C THR A 150 -4.09 9.40 -3.08
N THR A 151 -3.37 9.39 -1.96
CA THR A 151 -3.93 9.47 -0.62
C THR A 151 -3.28 10.61 0.14
N PHE A 152 -4.11 11.48 0.71
CA PHE A 152 -3.70 12.52 1.65
C PHE A 152 -4.95 13.09 2.33
N ASP A 153 -4.82 13.63 3.54
CA ASP A 153 -5.90 14.35 4.22
C ASP A 153 -6.22 15.66 3.48
N LEU A 154 -7.19 15.62 2.57
CA LEU A 154 -7.62 16.75 1.78
C LEU A 154 -8.74 17.51 2.49
N THR A 155 -9.54 16.83 3.29
CA THR A 155 -10.67 17.44 4.00
C THR A 155 -10.30 18.10 5.33
N GLY A 156 -9.09 17.83 5.84
CA GLY A 156 -8.56 18.35 7.09
C GLY A 156 -9.21 17.72 8.32
N ASP A 157 -9.72 16.49 8.20
CA ASP A 157 -10.38 15.78 9.30
C ASP A 157 -9.46 14.83 10.07
N GLY A 158 -8.19 14.75 9.67
CA GLY A 158 -7.16 13.93 10.29
C GLY A 158 -7.00 12.56 9.63
N GLY A 159 -7.95 12.12 8.81
CA GLY A 159 -7.87 10.87 8.06
C GLY A 159 -7.40 11.09 6.62
N ASN A 160 -6.72 10.10 6.04
CA ASN A 160 -6.38 10.19 4.62
C ASN A 160 -7.62 9.99 3.74
N ASP A 161 -7.81 10.90 2.80
CA ASP A 161 -8.78 10.75 1.72
C ASP A 161 -8.16 10.01 0.54
N LEU A 162 -8.96 9.22 -0.18
CA LEU A 162 -8.58 8.70 -1.48
C LEU A 162 -9.01 9.70 -2.56
N VAL A 163 -8.03 10.28 -3.25
CA VAL A 163 -8.25 11.35 -4.22
C VAL A 163 -7.92 10.86 -5.62
N LEU A 164 -8.94 10.77 -6.46
CA LEU A 164 -8.79 10.55 -7.89
C LEU A 164 -8.55 11.90 -8.57
N THR A 165 -7.29 12.12 -8.95
CA THR A 165 -6.79 13.43 -9.44
C THR A 165 -6.84 13.53 -10.96
N TYR A 166 -6.88 12.41 -11.67
CA TYR A 166 -6.96 12.39 -13.13
C TYR A 166 -7.54 11.06 -13.63
N ASP A 167 -8.52 11.12 -14.53
CA ASP A 167 -9.00 9.96 -15.28
C ASP A 167 -9.24 10.37 -16.74
N GLN A 168 -8.43 9.88 -17.67
CA GLN A 168 -8.58 10.24 -19.08
C GLN A 168 -9.86 9.65 -19.72
N ALA A 169 -10.48 8.64 -19.10
CA ALA A 169 -11.79 8.16 -19.52
C ALA A 169 -12.92 9.13 -19.14
N ASP A 170 -12.72 9.91 -18.07
CA ASP A 170 -13.62 10.96 -17.61
C ASP A 170 -12.91 12.32 -17.69
N GLY A 171 -13.04 12.98 -18.84
CA GLY A 171 -12.34 14.23 -19.13
C GLY A 171 -12.63 15.39 -18.19
N ASP A 172 -13.59 15.28 -17.27
CA ASP A 172 -13.83 16.29 -16.23
C ASP A 172 -12.90 16.11 -15.02
N ILE A 173 -12.49 14.87 -14.70
CA ILE A 173 -11.58 14.55 -13.60
C ILE A 173 -10.16 15.01 -13.96
N GLY A 174 -9.62 15.93 -13.16
CA GLY A 174 -8.31 16.54 -13.36
C GLY A 174 -8.33 17.81 -14.24
N ASN A 175 -9.44 18.10 -14.92
CA ASN A 175 -9.60 19.33 -15.70
C ASN A 175 -10.59 20.32 -15.05
N LYS A 176 -11.69 19.82 -14.47
CA LYS A 176 -12.72 20.64 -13.82
C LYS A 176 -12.80 20.41 -12.32
N HIS A 177 -12.61 19.17 -11.89
CA HIS A 177 -12.67 18.79 -10.49
C HIS A 177 -11.81 17.55 -10.22
N TRP A 178 -11.54 17.28 -8.95
CA TRP A 178 -11.09 15.98 -8.47
C TRP A 178 -12.25 15.25 -7.82
N LEU A 179 -12.19 13.93 -7.84
CA LEU A 179 -13.14 13.10 -7.11
C LEU A 179 -12.50 12.68 -5.79
N VAL A 180 -13.16 13.00 -4.69
CA VAL A 180 -12.65 12.78 -3.33
C VAL A 180 -13.55 11.77 -2.64
N TYR A 181 -12.96 10.66 -2.23
CA TYR A 181 -13.59 9.66 -1.38
C TYR A 181 -13.07 9.85 0.02
N LYS A 182 -13.96 10.30 0.91
CA LYS A 182 -13.56 10.66 2.26
C LYS A 182 -13.06 9.45 3.02
N GLY A 183 -11.91 9.59 3.66
CA GLY A 183 -11.48 8.67 4.70
C GLY A 183 -12.47 8.69 5.86
N LEU A 184 -12.56 7.59 6.59
CA LEU A 184 -13.21 7.60 7.90
C LEU A 184 -12.09 7.48 8.94
N CYS A 185 -12.06 8.41 9.90
CA CYS A 185 -11.27 8.21 11.11
C CYS A 185 -11.98 7.15 11.97
N GLU A 186 -11.23 6.21 12.54
CA GLU A 186 -11.72 5.32 13.60
C GLU A 186 -11.65 5.98 14.98
#